data_AF-A0A1W1ZVX7-F1
#
_entry.id   AF-A0A1W1ZVX7-F1
#
_cell.length_a   1.000
_cell.length_b   1.000
_cell.length_c   1.000
_cell.angle_alpha   90.00
_cell.angle_beta   90.00
_cell.angle_gamma   90.00
#
_symmetry.space_group_name_H-M   'P 1'
#
loop_
_entity.id
_entity.type
_entity.pdbx_description
1 polymer ?
#
loop_
_entity_poly.entity_id
_entity_poly.type
_entity_poly.pdbx_seq_one_letter_code
_entity_poly.pdbx_strand_id
1 'polypeptide(L)'
;MANRFQRTNADTPMKNKIDEMLSVYGLRDENSILPMLDDFSEEEIRAYCWQVLRSYPELKKEDWIIGIEGGDYIYSFDGNHVFITDDIWSFNLIARQPVLVMLAEKIKTFK
;
A
#
# COMPACT_ATOMS: atom_id res chain seq x y z
N MET A 1 22.53 -26.91 -34.89
CA MET A 1 21.12 -26.66 -34.51
C MET A 1 21.12 -26.27 -33.04
N ALA A 2 20.91 -24.99 -32.76
CA ALA A 2 20.96 -24.44 -31.40
C ALA A 2 19.63 -24.70 -30.69
N ASN A 3 19.64 -25.48 -29.61
CA ASN A 3 18.49 -25.59 -28.71
C ASN A 3 18.49 -24.39 -27.77
N ARG A 4 17.55 -23.49 -28.03
CA ARG A 4 17.30 -22.24 -27.31
C ARG A 4 16.57 -22.55 -26.00
N PHE A 5 17.18 -22.10 -24.91
CA PHE A 5 16.61 -21.85 -23.58
C PHE A 5 15.12 -21.50 -23.59
N GLN A 6 14.36 -22.11 -22.67
CA GLN A 6 13.44 -21.37 -21.80
C GLN A 6 13.46 -22.01 -20.39
N ARG A 7 14.16 -21.35 -19.46
CA ARG A 7 13.89 -21.50 -18.02
C ARG A 7 12.55 -20.84 -17.78
N THR A 8 11.55 -21.59 -17.35
CA THR A 8 10.30 -21.01 -16.86
C THR A 8 10.57 -20.44 -15.47
N ASN A 9 10.53 -19.12 -15.36
CA ASN A 9 10.68 -18.38 -14.11
C ASN A 9 9.59 -18.81 -13.14
N ALA A 10 10.00 -19.39 -12.00
CA ALA A 10 9.14 -19.67 -10.87
C ALA A 10 8.92 -18.39 -10.02
N ASP A 11 8.46 -17.31 -10.65
CA ASP A 11 8.03 -16.08 -9.95
C ASP A 11 6.53 -16.16 -9.62
N THR A 12 6.26 -17.05 -8.65
CA THR A 12 5.25 -17.07 -7.58
C THR A 12 3.79 -16.58 -7.83
N PRO A 13 2.75 -17.40 -7.53
CA PRO A 13 1.32 -17.03 -7.63
C PRO A 13 0.87 -15.87 -6.72
N MET A 14 1.68 -15.40 -5.77
CA MET A 14 1.32 -14.30 -4.87
C MET A 14 1.45 -12.91 -5.48
N LYS A 15 2.45 -12.67 -6.36
CA LYS A 15 2.56 -11.39 -7.09
C LYS A 15 1.31 -11.13 -7.93
N ASN A 16 0.79 -12.17 -8.57
CA ASN A 16 -0.45 -12.09 -9.34
C ASN A 16 -1.65 -11.67 -8.46
N LYS A 17 -1.71 -12.11 -7.20
CA LYS A 17 -2.82 -11.76 -6.31
C LYS A 17 -2.81 -10.30 -5.86
N ILE A 18 -1.64 -9.74 -5.56
CA ILE A 18 -1.53 -8.33 -5.19
C ILE A 18 -1.86 -7.46 -6.42
N ASP A 19 -1.33 -7.80 -7.59
CA ASP A 19 -1.65 -7.10 -8.84
C ASP A 19 -3.14 -7.17 -9.19
N GLU A 20 -3.78 -8.31 -8.98
CA GLU A 20 -5.22 -8.48 -9.12
C GLU A 20 -5.98 -7.60 -8.12
N MET A 21 -5.58 -7.62 -6.84
CA MET A 21 -6.19 -6.80 -5.79
C MET A 21 -6.09 -5.30 -6.12
N LEU A 22 -4.89 -4.82 -6.47
CA LEU A 22 -4.69 -3.42 -6.89
C LEU A 22 -5.52 -3.08 -8.14
N SER A 23 -5.67 -4.01 -9.08
CA SER A 23 -6.49 -3.80 -10.29
C SER A 23 -7.97 -3.67 -9.96
N VAL A 24 -8.51 -4.50 -9.05
CA VAL A 24 -9.93 -4.47 -8.63
C VAL A 24 -10.31 -3.11 -8.03
N TYR A 25 -9.41 -2.50 -7.26
CA TYR A 25 -9.65 -1.21 -6.60
C TYR A 25 -9.12 0.00 -7.39
N GLY A 26 -8.57 -0.22 -8.59
CA GLY A 26 -8.07 0.84 -9.46
C GLY A 26 -6.85 1.57 -8.89
N LEU A 27 -5.95 0.83 -8.23
CA LEU A 27 -4.72 1.32 -7.58
C LEU A 27 -3.44 0.83 -8.26
N ARG A 28 -3.54 0.05 -9.33
CA ARG A 28 -2.42 -0.63 -9.99
C ARG A 28 -1.30 0.32 -10.43
N ASP A 29 -1.66 1.48 -10.98
CA ASP A 29 -0.72 2.45 -11.54
C ASP A 29 -0.57 3.70 -10.64
N GLU A 30 -0.97 3.58 -9.37
CA GLU A 30 -0.96 4.68 -8.42
C GLU A 30 0.35 4.75 -7.62
N ASN A 31 0.54 5.85 -6.88
CA ASN A 31 1.82 6.19 -6.29
C ASN A 31 1.91 5.85 -4.80
N SER A 32 3.15 5.76 -4.31
CA SER A 32 3.46 5.63 -2.88
C SER A 32 3.41 6.99 -2.18
N ILE A 33 3.01 6.99 -0.90
CA ILE A 33 3.10 8.18 -0.03
C ILE A 33 4.54 8.52 0.38
N LEU A 34 5.45 7.54 0.37
CA LEU A 34 6.79 7.67 0.97
C LEU A 34 7.61 8.85 0.41
N PRO A 35 7.64 9.12 -0.91
CA PRO A 35 8.36 10.28 -1.45
C PRO A 35 7.85 11.64 -0.99
N MET A 36 6.64 11.71 -0.40
CA MET A 36 6.06 12.96 0.12
C MET A 36 6.43 13.23 1.58
N LEU A 37 7.05 12.26 2.25
CA LEU A 37 7.38 12.21 3.67
C LEU A 37 8.85 11.84 3.90
N ASP A 38 9.74 12.31 3.03
CA ASP A 38 11.19 12.07 3.08
C ASP A 38 11.86 12.54 4.37
N ASP A 39 11.29 13.54 5.04
CA ASP A 39 11.73 14.03 6.35
C ASP A 39 11.31 13.14 7.55
N PHE A 40 10.63 12.02 7.33
CA PHE A 40 10.12 11.12 8.36
C PHE A 40 10.80 9.75 8.28
N SER A 41 11.01 9.13 9.44
CA SER A 41 11.39 7.71 9.52
C SER A 41 10.22 6.79 9.16
N GLU A 42 10.49 5.56 8.72
CA GLU A 42 9.43 4.59 8.43
C GLU A 42 8.51 4.33 9.63
N GLU A 43 9.07 4.29 10.85
CA GLU A 43 8.30 4.10 12.08
C GLU A 43 7.31 5.26 12.33
N GLU A 44 7.76 6.51 12.13
CA GLU A 44 6.89 7.69 12.19
C GLU A 44 5.80 7.62 11.11
N ILE A 45 6.17 7.29 9.86
CA ILE A 45 5.22 7.17 8.74
C ILE A 45 4.17 6.11 9.06
N ARG A 46 4.57 4.90 9.50
CA ARG A 46 3.67 3.81 9.87
C ARG A 46 2.71 4.25 10.98
N ALA A 47 3.23 4.84 12.06
CA ALA A 47 2.43 5.28 13.20
C ALA A 47 1.42 6.38 12.80
N TYR A 48 1.88 7.42 12.11
CA TYR A 48 1.04 8.56 11.75
C TYR A 48 0.04 8.23 10.64
N CYS A 49 0.39 7.39 9.66
CA CYS A 49 -0.58 6.88 8.68
C CYS A 49 -1.75 6.20 9.39
N TRP A 50 -1.46 5.29 10.33
CA TRP A 50 -2.52 4.61 11.08
C TRP A 50 -3.32 5.57 11.96
N GLN A 51 -2.68 6.55 12.59
CA GLN A 51 -3.35 7.56 13.38
C GLN A 51 -4.33 8.40 12.54
N VAL A 52 -3.90 8.83 11.34
CA VAL A 52 -4.75 9.58 10.40
C VAL A 52 -5.90 8.71 9.89
N LEU A 53 -5.62 7.49 9.43
CA LEU A 53 -6.65 6.61 8.89
C LEU A 53 -7.71 6.27 9.94
N ARG A 54 -7.31 5.98 11.18
CA ARG A 54 -8.24 5.68 12.28
C ARG A 54 -9.05 6.90 12.75
N SER A 55 -8.73 8.10 12.28
CA SER A 55 -9.55 9.29 12.53
C SER A 55 -10.81 9.35 11.66
N TYR A 56 -10.86 8.59 10.56
CA TYR A 56 -12.06 8.49 9.71
C TYR A 56 -13.04 7.47 10.33
N PRO A 57 -14.24 7.89 10.76
CA PRO A 57 -15.20 6.98 11.42
C PRO A 57 -15.73 5.89 10.49
N GLU A 58 -15.72 6.14 9.19
CA GLU A 58 -16.13 5.20 8.13
C GLU A 58 -14.98 4.34 7.59
N LEU A 59 -13.78 4.40 8.18
CA LEU A 59 -12.66 3.57 7.74
C LEU A 59 -13.05 2.09 7.78
N LYS A 60 -13.03 1.46 6.60
CA LYS A 60 -13.44 0.07 6.43
C LYS A 60 -12.35 -0.73 5.75
N LYS A 61 -12.11 -1.93 6.25
CA LYS A 61 -11.24 -2.92 5.60
C LYS A 61 -12.05 -3.65 4.52
N GLU A 62 -11.63 -3.55 3.27
CA GLU A 62 -12.34 -4.12 2.11
C GLU A 62 -11.77 -5.48 1.69
N ASP A 63 -10.44 -5.59 1.62
CA ASP A 63 -9.75 -6.80 1.18
C ASP A 63 -8.40 -6.95 1.88
N TRP A 64 -7.86 -8.17 1.92
CA TRP A 64 -6.56 -8.43 2.52
C TRP A 64 -5.91 -9.74 2.08
N ILE A 65 -4.59 -9.69 2.05
CA ILE A 65 -3.72 -10.86 1.94
C ILE A 65 -2.80 -10.83 3.16
N ILE A 66 -2.84 -11.87 3.98
CA ILE A 66 -2.03 -11.97 5.20
C ILE A 66 -1.01 -13.09 5.03
N GLY A 67 0.26 -12.76 5.26
CA GLY A 67 1.37 -13.70 5.39
C GLY A 67 1.78 -13.89 6.85
N ILE A 68 2.88 -14.63 7.08
CA ILE A 68 3.42 -14.87 8.43
C ILE A 68 3.97 -13.58 9.06
N GLU A 69 4.44 -12.67 8.23
CA GLU A 69 5.25 -11.51 8.61
C GLU A 69 4.48 -10.17 8.54
N GLY A 70 3.20 -10.21 8.20
CA GLY A 70 2.39 -9.02 7.98
C GLY A 70 1.37 -9.22 6.86
N GLY A 71 0.91 -8.13 6.27
CA GLY A 71 -0.05 -8.25 5.17
C GLY A 71 -0.22 -7.01 4.33
N ASP A 72 -0.92 -7.24 3.23
CA ASP A 72 -1.37 -6.25 2.28
C ASP A 72 -2.87 -6.05 2.47
N TYR A 73 -3.31 -4.81 2.54
CA TYR A 73 -4.66 -4.46 2.91
C TYR A 73 -5.23 -3.42 1.98
N ILE A 74 -6.51 -3.56 1.64
CA ILE A 74 -7.31 -2.49 1.06
C ILE A 74 -8.20 -1.92 2.15
N TYR A 75 -8.10 -0.60 2.34
CA TYR A 75 -9.03 0.16 3.16
C TYR A 75 -9.80 1.16 2.30
N SER A 76 -11.02 1.45 2.70
CA SER A 76 -11.84 2.52 2.16
C SER A 76 -12.21 3.53 3.23
N PHE A 77 -12.29 4.81 2.85
CA PHE A 77 -12.82 5.91 3.67
C PHE A 77 -13.22 7.06 2.74
N ASP A 78 -14.26 7.83 3.10
CA ASP A 78 -14.76 8.96 2.30
C ASP A 78 -14.83 8.70 0.77
N GLY A 79 -15.24 7.49 0.36
CA GLY A 79 -15.31 7.08 -1.04
C GLY A 79 -13.98 6.83 -1.76
N ASN A 80 -12.85 6.89 -1.05
CA ASN A 80 -11.50 6.62 -1.54
C ASN A 80 -11.03 5.23 -1.12
N HIS A 81 -10.10 4.66 -1.89
CA HIS A 81 -9.39 3.43 -1.53
C HIS A 81 -7.91 3.71 -1.31
N VAL A 82 -7.34 3.02 -0.34
CA VAL A 82 -5.90 2.98 -0.09
C VAL A 82 -5.45 1.53 0.04
N PHE A 83 -4.31 1.23 -0.56
CA PHE A 83 -3.60 -0.01 -0.37
C PHE A 83 -2.50 0.22 0.66
N ILE A 84 -2.36 -0.68 1.63
CA ILE A 84 -1.36 -0.59 2.69
C ILE A 84 -0.61 -1.91 2.74
N THR A 85 0.70 -1.85 2.56
CA THR A 85 1.60 -2.93 2.99
C THR A 85 2.05 -2.57 4.39
N ASP A 86 1.74 -3.45 5.35
CA ASP A 86 2.21 -3.33 6.74
C ASP A 86 2.72 -4.69 7.20
N ASP A 87 4.03 -4.86 7.07
CA ASP A 87 4.76 -6.05 7.49
C ASP A 87 6.00 -5.69 8.32
N ILE A 88 6.67 -6.70 8.87
CA ILE A 88 7.87 -6.51 9.71
C ILE A 88 9.07 -5.96 8.93
N TRP A 89 9.05 -5.98 7.59
CA TRP A 89 10.15 -5.56 6.75
C TRP A 89 9.97 -4.14 6.21
N SER A 90 8.73 -3.70 6.01
CA SER A 90 8.42 -2.44 5.36
C SER A 90 7.01 -1.93 5.66
N PHE A 91 6.84 -0.63 5.47
CA PHE A 91 5.54 0.02 5.42
C PHE A 91 5.39 0.82 4.12
N ASN A 92 4.24 0.70 3.47
CA ASN A 92 3.90 1.55 2.34
C ASN A 92 2.38 1.80 2.28
N LEU A 93 2.01 2.97 1.77
CA LEU A 93 0.63 3.32 1.46
C LEU A 93 0.56 3.81 0.01
N ILE A 94 -0.27 3.14 -0.78
CA ILE A 94 -0.52 3.46 -2.19
C ILE A 94 -1.96 3.95 -2.32
N ALA A 95 -2.13 5.07 -3.02
CA ALA A 95 -3.44 5.67 -3.26
C ALA A 95 -3.38 6.62 -4.45
N ARG A 96 -4.54 7.13 -4.87
CA ARG A 96 -4.62 8.21 -5.86
C ARG A 96 -3.88 9.46 -5.39
N GLN A 97 -3.25 10.16 -6.32
CA GLN A 97 -2.43 11.35 -6.00
C GLN A 97 -3.14 12.39 -5.10
N PRO A 98 -4.41 12.78 -5.31
CA PRO A 98 -5.09 13.73 -4.42
C PRO A 98 -5.24 13.21 -2.99
N VAL A 99 -5.46 11.90 -2.83
CA VAL A 99 -5.58 11.24 -1.51
C VAL A 99 -4.22 11.22 -0.83
N LEU A 100 -3.14 10.92 -1.56
CA LEU A 100 -1.78 10.95 -1.02
C LEU A 100 -1.39 12.34 -0.52
N VAL A 101 -1.67 13.39 -1.30
CA VAL A 101 -1.41 14.78 -0.90
C VAL A 101 -2.14 15.10 0.40
N MET A 102 -3.44 14.82 0.46
CA MET A 102 -4.26 15.10 1.65
C MET A 102 -3.76 14.33 2.89
N LEU A 103 -3.42 13.04 2.74
CA LEU A 103 -2.89 12.23 3.84
C LEU A 103 -1.51 12.73 4.29
N ALA A 104 -0.61 13.02 3.35
CA ALA A 104 0.72 13.53 3.66
C ALA A 104 0.66 14.88 4.38
N GLU A 105 -0.22 15.79 3.97
CA GLU A 105 -0.44 17.08 4.67
C GLU A 105 -0.92 16.87 6.10
N LYS A 106 -1.86 15.94 6.35
CA LYS A 106 -2.29 15.59 7.71
C LYS A 106 -1.16 14.99 8.53
N ILE A 107 -0.36 14.10 7.96
CA ILE A 107 0.79 13.47 8.65
C ILE A 107 1.82 14.53 9.04
N LYS A 108 2.08 15.50 8.16
CA LYS A 108 3.00 16.62 8.43
C LYS A 108 2.58 17.50 9.60
N THR A 109 1.32 17.43 10.06
CA THR A 109 0.88 18.18 11.26
C THR A 109 1.33 17.57 12.59
N PHE A 110 1.86 16.34 12.59
CA PHE A 110 2.36 15.68 13.80
C PHE A 110 3.82 16.02 14.13
N LYS A 111 4.49 16.81 13.28
CA LYS A 111 5.88 17.21 13.40
C LYS A 111 6.00 18.72 13.22
#